data_AF-A0A0F9HXK0-F1
#
_entry.id   AF-A0A0F9HXK0-F1
#
_cell.length_a   1.000
_cell.length_b   1.000
_cell.length_c   1.000
_cell.angle_alpha   90.00
_cell.angle_beta   90.00
_cell.angle_gamma   90.00
#
_symmetry.space_group_name_H-M   'P 1'
#
loop_
_entity.id
_entity.type
_entity.pdbx_description
1 polymer ?
#
loop_
_entity_poly.entity_id
_entity_poly.type
_entity_poly.pdbx_seq_one_letter_code
_entity_poly.pdbx_strand_id
1 'polypeptide(L)'
;AIPATSLGLPMEFARMLEGMLDPDPARRMRAGEYYLNEMPRMGRTVMIDLPEPAPVPLVPIWTRLSGREIDTVVYSSRKSFLRQEGAPETLNDVNDVQLDRYYKNFMQGMGETEKAFLAAVSRLGRYPVEGGLAVRWETDGIYVDTSLNLHDPKLKTAFTTAVNNMVNLAQAIYRQGIFKSCLFNARDTLHIERDEPEQPFIAPPEMRLPYQVSSAPEVEDRSRVHSYFEDGPDPEEFLVLPQTIITSLEALNTIRHTGMIIFEALPRHLKIHSQYRLLDPEKEDEFRQRLDEILAAVDQISGLGVSGFMKMPYKDTRFFPHIERLAERYYPRNPRQDTTETR
;
A
#
# COMPACT_ATOMS: atom_id res chain seq x y z
N ALA A 1 -18.32 5.41 -0.16
CA ALA A 1 -17.21 5.45 -1.13
C ALA A 1 -17.57 4.81 -2.49
N ILE A 2 -17.66 3.48 -2.61
CA ILE A 2 -17.89 2.78 -3.89
C ILE A 2 -19.23 2.02 -3.83
N PRO A 3 -20.38 2.66 -4.10
CA PRO A 3 -21.68 1.99 -4.05
C PRO A 3 -21.87 1.03 -5.23
N ALA A 4 -22.78 0.05 -5.09
CA ALA A 4 -23.10 -0.89 -6.16
C ALA A 4 -23.56 -0.19 -7.45
N THR A 5 -24.18 0.99 -7.32
CA THR A 5 -24.61 1.87 -8.41
C THR A 5 -23.48 2.51 -9.20
N SER A 6 -22.23 2.42 -8.74
CA SER A 6 -21.04 2.93 -9.45
C SER A 6 -20.25 1.84 -10.21
N LEU A 7 -20.71 0.58 -10.16
CA LEU A 7 -19.95 -0.57 -10.64
C LEU A 7 -20.17 -0.92 -12.13
N GLY A 8 -20.95 -0.13 -12.87
CA GLY A 8 -21.30 -0.47 -14.26
C GLY A 8 -22.31 -1.60 -14.39
N LEU A 9 -23.03 -1.92 -13.30
CA LEU A 9 -24.06 -2.97 -13.29
C LEU A 9 -25.38 -2.48 -13.93
N PRO A 10 -26.25 -3.39 -14.42
CA PRO A 10 -27.60 -3.01 -14.81
C PRO A 10 -28.31 -2.27 -13.69
N MET A 11 -28.97 -1.16 -14.00
CA MET A 11 -29.55 -0.24 -13.00
C MET A 11 -30.43 -0.95 -11.97
N GLU A 12 -31.27 -1.89 -12.42
CA GLU A 12 -32.14 -2.68 -11.55
C GLU A 12 -31.33 -3.54 -10.57
N PHE A 13 -30.35 -4.28 -11.08
CA PHE A 13 -29.48 -5.13 -10.27
C PHE A 13 -28.62 -4.32 -9.30
N ALA A 14 -28.09 -3.18 -9.75
CA ALA A 14 -27.28 -2.28 -8.94
C ALA A 14 -28.05 -1.72 -7.73
N ARG A 15 -29.29 -1.25 -7.96
CA ARG A 15 -30.15 -0.71 -6.90
C ARG A 15 -30.64 -1.78 -5.94
N MET A 16 -30.96 -2.97 -6.45
CA MET A 16 -31.28 -4.12 -5.62
C MET A 16 -30.09 -4.49 -4.73
N LEU A 17 -28.88 -4.61 -5.28
CA LEU A 17 -27.68 -4.95 -4.52
C LEU A 17 -27.36 -3.89 -3.46
N GLU A 18 -27.50 -2.60 -3.80
CA GLU A 18 -27.37 -1.50 -2.85
C GLU A 18 -28.38 -1.63 -1.69
N GLY A 19 -29.64 -1.96 -1.99
CA GLY A 19 -30.65 -2.23 -0.97
C GLY A 19 -30.32 -3.44 -0.09
N MET A 20 -29.75 -4.51 -0.66
CA MET A 20 -29.34 -5.71 0.10
C MET A 20 -28.14 -5.46 1.02
N LEU A 21 -27.31 -4.47 0.70
CA LEU A 21 -26.14 -4.07 1.49
C LEU A 21 -26.43 -2.88 2.43
N ASP A 22 -27.68 -2.39 2.47
CA ASP A 22 -28.07 -1.24 3.27
C ASP A 22 -27.94 -1.51 4.78
N PRO A 23 -27.54 -0.54 5.62
CA PRO A 23 -27.52 -0.73 7.08
C PRO A 23 -28.91 -0.95 7.70
N ASP A 24 -30.00 -0.48 7.09
CA ASP A 24 -31.39 -0.70 7.56
C ASP A 24 -31.85 -2.16 7.30
N PRO A 25 -32.13 -2.97 8.35
CA PRO A 25 -32.64 -4.33 8.18
C PRO A 25 -33.92 -4.41 7.36
N ALA A 26 -34.83 -3.44 7.46
CA ALA A 26 -36.09 -3.45 6.73
C ALA A 26 -35.87 -3.23 5.23
N ARG A 27 -34.94 -2.32 4.87
CA ARG A 27 -34.54 -2.11 3.48
C ARG A 27 -33.82 -3.34 2.90
N ARG A 28 -32.92 -3.98 3.67
CA ARG A 28 -32.29 -5.25 3.25
C ARG A 28 -33.30 -6.34 2.98
N MET A 29 -34.27 -6.52 3.87
CA MET A 29 -35.31 -7.53 3.72
C MET A 29 -36.15 -7.31 2.46
N ARG A 30 -36.64 -6.07 2.25
CA ARG A 30 -37.38 -5.71 1.03
C ARG A 30 -36.57 -5.94 -0.25
N ALA A 31 -35.29 -5.60 -0.25
CA ALA A 31 -34.41 -5.84 -1.39
C ALA A 31 -34.17 -7.33 -1.65
N GLY A 32 -34.04 -8.13 -0.59
CA GLY A 32 -33.94 -9.59 -0.68
C GLY A 32 -35.21 -10.25 -1.21
N GLU A 33 -36.39 -9.82 -0.73
CA GLU A 33 -37.68 -10.26 -1.27
C GLU A 33 -37.82 -9.89 -2.76
N TYR A 34 -37.44 -8.66 -3.12
CA TYR A 34 -37.43 -8.22 -4.52
C TYR A 34 -36.53 -9.11 -5.38
N TYR A 35 -35.31 -9.41 -4.91
CA TYR A 35 -34.41 -10.32 -5.60
C TYR A 35 -35.06 -11.69 -5.84
N LEU A 36 -35.62 -12.32 -4.81
CA LEU A 36 -36.24 -13.65 -4.94
C LEU A 36 -37.42 -13.65 -5.93
N ASN A 37 -38.23 -12.59 -5.93
CA ASN A 37 -39.38 -12.47 -6.82
C ASN A 37 -38.97 -12.20 -8.28
N GLU A 38 -37.97 -11.34 -8.50
CA GLU A 38 -37.61 -10.84 -9.83
C GLU A 38 -36.40 -11.55 -10.45
N MET A 39 -35.65 -12.37 -9.71
CA MET A 39 -34.48 -13.11 -10.19
C MET A 39 -34.73 -13.87 -11.50
N PRO A 40 -35.85 -14.59 -11.70
CA PRO A 40 -36.12 -15.28 -12.96
C PRO A 40 -36.19 -14.33 -14.17
N ARG A 41 -36.65 -13.09 -13.97
CA ARG A 41 -36.69 -12.06 -15.00
C ARG A 41 -35.32 -11.40 -15.18
N MET A 42 -34.64 -11.05 -14.08
CA MET A 42 -33.28 -10.49 -14.12
C MET A 42 -32.30 -11.41 -14.85
N GLY A 43 -32.41 -12.72 -14.66
CA GLY A 43 -31.58 -13.73 -15.36
C GLY A 43 -31.78 -13.77 -16.88
N ARG A 44 -32.78 -13.08 -17.43
CA ARG A 44 -33.00 -12.91 -18.88
C ARG A 44 -32.43 -11.59 -19.42
N THR A 45 -31.76 -10.81 -18.59
CA THR A 45 -31.09 -9.57 -19.02
C THR A 45 -30.01 -9.89 -20.04
N VAL A 46 -30.04 -9.20 -21.18
CA VAL A 46 -28.99 -9.34 -22.20
C VAL A 46 -27.75 -8.61 -21.72
N MET A 47 -26.74 -9.38 -21.35
CA MET A 47 -25.39 -8.90 -21.03
C MET A 47 -24.46 -9.36 -22.13
N ILE A 48 -23.79 -8.42 -22.79
CA ILE A 48 -22.69 -8.70 -23.71
C ILE A 48 -21.43 -8.03 -23.19
N ASP A 49 -20.28 -8.58 -23.55
CA ASP A 49 -19.00 -7.94 -23.26
C ASP A 49 -18.88 -6.68 -24.12
N LEU A 50 -19.01 -5.52 -23.46
CA LEU A 50 -18.80 -4.24 -24.10
C LEU A 50 -17.29 -3.95 -24.14
N PRO A 51 -16.78 -3.34 -25.22
CA PRO A 51 -15.41 -2.86 -25.23
C PRO A 51 -15.27 -1.77 -24.17
N GLU A 52 -14.68 -2.11 -23.03
CA GLU A 52 -14.37 -1.13 -22.00
C GLU A 52 -13.03 -0.45 -22.31
N PRO A 53 -12.94 0.89 -22.20
CA PRO A 53 -11.66 1.56 -22.30
C PRO A 53 -10.75 1.06 -21.17
N ALA A 54 -9.46 0.96 -21.47
CA ALA A 54 -8.48 0.64 -20.44
C ALA A 54 -8.58 1.66 -19.29
N PRO A 55 -8.53 1.22 -18.02
CA PRO A 55 -8.61 2.13 -16.89
C PRO A 55 -7.46 3.12 -16.94
N VAL A 56 -7.78 4.40 -16.81
CA VAL A 56 -6.77 5.45 -16.69
C VAL A 56 -6.25 5.44 -15.25
N PRO A 57 -4.93 5.31 -15.04
CA PRO A 57 -4.37 5.31 -13.68
C PRO A 57 -4.55 6.69 -13.03
N LEU A 58 -5.08 6.71 -11.80
CA LEU A 58 -5.21 7.95 -11.02
C LEU A 58 -3.85 8.43 -10.49
N VAL A 59 -2.93 7.49 -10.23
CA VAL A 59 -1.58 7.76 -9.76
C VAL A 59 -0.56 6.99 -10.61
N PRO A 60 0.71 7.41 -10.69
CA PRO A 60 1.71 6.75 -11.53
C PRO A 60 1.91 5.26 -11.21
N ILE A 61 1.82 4.43 -12.25
CA ILE A 61 2.14 2.99 -12.19
C ILE A 61 3.16 2.69 -13.27
N TRP A 62 4.34 2.27 -12.84
CA TRP A 62 5.41 1.84 -13.72
C TRP A 62 5.26 0.34 -13.98
N THR A 63 5.45 -0.07 -15.23
CA THR A 63 5.40 -1.48 -15.62
C THR A 63 6.73 -1.89 -16.20
N ARG A 64 7.27 -3.00 -15.72
CA ARG A 64 8.51 -3.59 -16.20
C ARG A 64 8.28 -5.08 -16.35
N LEU A 65 8.86 -5.69 -17.38
CA LEU A 65 8.90 -7.14 -17.43
C LEU A 65 10.08 -7.57 -16.56
N SER A 66 9.79 -8.30 -15.48
CA SER A 66 10.84 -8.95 -14.69
C SER A 66 11.03 -10.38 -15.18
N GLY A 67 12.29 -10.80 -15.35
CA GLY A 67 12.63 -12.22 -15.52
C GLY A 67 12.61 -12.99 -14.19
N ARG A 68 12.38 -12.31 -13.07
CA ARG A 68 12.28 -12.88 -11.73
C ARG A 68 10.86 -12.75 -11.22
N GLU A 69 10.34 -13.82 -10.65
CA GLU A 69 9.10 -13.80 -9.86
C GLU A 69 9.30 -12.94 -8.60
N ILE A 70 8.27 -12.16 -8.27
CA ILE A 70 8.24 -11.26 -7.10
C ILE A 70 7.10 -11.69 -6.20
N ASP A 71 7.44 -11.92 -4.93
CA ASP A 71 6.46 -12.18 -3.87
C ASP A 71 6.32 -10.91 -3.02
N THR A 72 5.26 -10.15 -3.21
CA THR A 72 5.13 -8.86 -2.55
C THR A 72 4.67 -8.98 -1.09
N VAL A 73 5.40 -8.35 -0.18
CA VAL A 73 5.02 -8.16 1.24
C VAL A 73 4.72 -6.68 1.48
N VAL A 74 3.65 -6.40 2.22
CA VAL A 74 3.15 -5.05 2.47
C VAL A 74 3.35 -4.67 3.94
N TYR A 75 4.14 -3.62 4.17
CA TYR A 75 4.28 -2.94 5.46
C TYR A 75 3.52 -1.62 5.39
N SER A 76 2.88 -1.21 6.48
CA SER A 76 2.12 0.05 6.51
C SER A 76 2.01 0.60 7.92
N SER A 77 1.96 1.92 8.05
CA SER A 77 1.86 2.65 9.32
C SER A 77 0.42 2.62 9.89
N ARG A 78 0.01 1.49 10.50
CA ARG A 78 -1.41 1.19 10.81
C ARG A 78 -1.90 1.83 12.11
N LYS A 79 -1.09 1.94 13.17
CA LYS A 79 -1.50 2.52 14.47
C LYS A 79 -1.44 4.04 14.55
N SER A 80 -0.56 4.72 13.80
CA SER A 80 -0.58 6.19 13.67
C SER A 80 -1.92 6.68 13.11
N PHE A 81 -2.51 5.92 12.18
CA PHE A 81 -3.87 6.15 11.67
C PHE A 81 -4.97 5.91 12.73
N LEU A 82 -4.74 5.03 13.72
CA LEU A 82 -5.73 4.62 14.75
C LEU A 82 -5.77 5.53 15.99
N ARG A 83 -4.66 6.17 16.40
CA ARG A 83 -4.60 6.91 17.68
C ARG A 83 -5.44 8.19 17.77
N GLN A 84 -5.96 8.73 16.66
CA GLN A 84 -6.93 9.82 16.73
C GLN A 84 -8.29 9.40 17.33
N GLU A 85 -8.55 8.10 17.51
CA GLU A 85 -9.81 7.59 18.07
C GLU A 85 -9.81 7.35 19.59
N GLY A 86 -8.72 7.63 20.32
CA GLY A 86 -8.70 7.49 21.79
C GLY A 86 -9.01 6.06 22.28
N ALA A 87 -8.78 5.04 21.44
CA ALA A 87 -9.05 3.65 21.76
C ALA A 87 -8.08 3.13 22.86
N PRO A 88 -8.57 2.43 23.90
CA PRO A 88 -7.75 1.97 25.01
C PRO A 88 -6.67 0.96 24.58
N GLU A 89 -5.43 1.20 25.03
CA GLU A 89 -4.26 0.36 24.80
C GLU A 89 -4.45 -1.04 25.41
N THR A 90 -4.75 -2.03 24.59
CA THR A 90 -5.01 -3.42 25.04
C THR A 90 -4.12 -4.47 24.36
N LEU A 91 -3.15 -4.09 23.53
CA LEU A 91 -2.46 -5.02 22.62
C LEU A 91 -0.94 -4.88 22.67
N ASN A 92 -0.34 -5.20 23.82
CA ASN A 92 1.11 -5.34 23.99
C ASN A 92 1.64 -6.75 23.70
N ASP A 93 0.77 -7.78 23.62
CA ASP A 93 1.21 -9.18 23.62
C ASP A 93 0.62 -10.02 22.48
N VAL A 94 1.01 -9.84 21.21
CA VAL A 94 0.76 -10.90 20.21
C VAL A 94 1.81 -10.96 19.11
N ASN A 95 2.30 -12.18 18.89
CA ASN A 95 3.35 -12.62 17.97
C ASN A 95 2.83 -12.85 16.54
N ASP A 96 3.62 -12.48 15.52
CA ASP A 96 3.21 -12.39 14.10
C ASP A 96 3.59 -13.62 13.26
N VAL A 97 2.61 -14.49 12.97
CA VAL A 97 2.66 -15.42 11.81
C VAL A 97 1.29 -15.58 11.11
N GLN A 98 0.19 -14.98 11.59
CA GLN A 98 -1.12 -15.08 10.92
C GLN A 98 -1.92 -13.77 10.98
N LEU A 99 -1.47 -12.76 10.22
CA LEU A 99 -2.15 -11.48 10.06
C LEU A 99 -3.61 -11.59 9.59
N ASP A 100 -4.00 -12.66 8.89
CA ASP A 100 -5.40 -12.88 8.47
C ASP A 100 -6.37 -13.13 9.65
N ARG A 101 -5.89 -13.65 10.79
CA ARG A 101 -6.76 -14.02 11.92
C ARG A 101 -7.01 -12.88 12.93
N TYR A 102 -6.19 -11.84 12.93
CA TYR A 102 -6.29 -10.77 13.93
C TYR A 102 -6.90 -9.46 13.43
N TYR A 103 -7.22 -9.34 12.13
CA TYR A 103 -7.90 -8.16 11.54
C TYR A 103 -9.11 -7.67 12.36
N LYS A 104 -9.88 -8.58 12.98
CA LYS A 104 -11.08 -8.22 13.75
C LYS A 104 -10.82 -7.33 14.97
N ASN A 105 -9.72 -7.53 15.69
CA ASN A 105 -9.43 -6.78 16.91
C ASN A 105 -8.73 -5.44 16.62
N PHE A 106 -7.98 -5.36 15.52
CA PHE A 106 -7.27 -4.14 15.08
C PHE A 106 -8.17 -3.14 14.34
N MET A 107 -9.27 -3.59 13.71
CA MET A 107 -10.24 -2.72 13.04
C MET A 107 -11.32 -2.15 13.99
N GLN A 108 -11.20 -2.40 15.29
CA GLN A 108 -12.17 -1.95 16.29
C GLN A 108 -12.04 -0.43 16.50
N GLY A 109 -13.11 0.33 16.24
CA GLY A 109 -13.14 1.80 16.26
C GLY A 109 -13.27 2.42 14.86
N MET A 110 -12.68 1.78 13.85
CA MET A 110 -12.66 2.29 12.47
C MET A 110 -14.05 2.29 11.81
N GLY A 111 -14.30 3.32 11.00
CA GLY A 111 -15.42 3.31 10.05
C GLY A 111 -15.21 2.27 8.93
N GLU A 112 -16.30 1.91 8.26
CA GLU A 112 -16.29 0.87 7.21
C GLU A 112 -15.43 1.27 6.00
N THR A 113 -15.36 2.56 5.67
CA THR A 113 -14.54 3.06 4.56
C THR A 113 -13.05 2.93 4.87
N GLU A 114 -12.63 3.23 6.09
CA GLU A 114 -11.23 3.11 6.50
C GLU A 114 -10.77 1.65 6.52
N LYS A 115 -11.61 0.74 7.00
CA LYS A 115 -11.35 -0.71 6.93
C LYS A 115 -11.20 -1.16 5.48
N ALA A 116 -12.10 -0.71 4.60
CA ALA A 116 -12.05 -1.01 3.18
C ALA A 116 -10.77 -0.46 2.52
N PHE A 117 -10.34 0.75 2.88
CA PHE A 117 -9.08 1.33 2.41
C PHE A 117 -7.87 0.49 2.84
N LEU A 118 -7.77 0.13 4.12
CA LEU A 118 -6.68 -0.74 4.60
C LEU A 118 -6.68 -2.09 3.88
N ALA A 119 -7.85 -2.70 3.71
CA ALA A 119 -7.98 -3.95 2.96
C ALA A 119 -7.56 -3.79 1.49
N ALA A 120 -7.87 -2.65 0.86
CA ALA A 120 -7.45 -2.36 -0.51
C ALA A 120 -5.93 -2.23 -0.64
N VAL A 121 -5.27 -1.54 0.29
CA VAL A 121 -3.80 -1.44 0.34
C VAL A 121 -3.17 -2.83 0.54
N SER A 122 -3.65 -3.62 1.51
CA SER A 122 -3.14 -4.99 1.75
C SER A 122 -3.28 -5.88 0.51
N ARG A 123 -4.34 -5.71 -0.27
CA ARG A 123 -4.57 -6.47 -1.51
C ARG A 123 -3.62 -6.09 -2.64
N LEU A 124 -2.94 -4.95 -2.60
CA LEU A 124 -1.89 -4.62 -3.56
C LEU A 124 -0.75 -5.64 -3.49
N GLY A 125 -0.50 -6.25 -2.33
CA GLY A 125 0.48 -7.34 -2.16
C GLY A 125 0.11 -8.65 -2.87
N ARG A 126 -1.07 -8.75 -3.49
CA ARG A 126 -1.44 -9.89 -4.36
C ARG A 126 -0.90 -9.76 -5.78
N TYR A 127 -0.27 -8.63 -6.10
CA TYR A 127 0.37 -8.37 -7.39
C TYR A 127 1.90 -8.40 -7.22
N PRO A 128 2.67 -8.75 -8.25
CA PRO A 128 4.13 -8.71 -8.22
C PRO A 128 4.61 -7.25 -8.34
N VAL A 129 4.48 -6.49 -7.27
CA VAL A 129 4.74 -5.06 -7.21
C VAL A 129 5.75 -4.71 -6.12
N GLU A 130 6.62 -3.76 -6.42
CA GLU A 130 7.53 -3.16 -5.44
C GLU A 130 7.41 -1.64 -5.40
N GLY A 131 7.72 -1.07 -4.25
CA GLY A 131 7.84 0.36 -4.03
C GLY A 131 6.98 0.82 -2.86
N GLY A 132 6.29 1.94 -2.99
CA GLY A 132 5.62 2.53 -1.83
C GLY A 132 4.57 3.56 -2.19
N LEU A 133 3.77 3.91 -1.19
CA LEU A 133 2.77 4.96 -1.27
C LEU A 133 2.67 5.72 0.05
N ALA A 134 2.34 7.00 -0.04
CA ALA A 134 1.94 7.83 1.07
C ALA A 134 0.64 8.55 0.71
N VAL A 135 -0.32 8.54 1.63
CA VAL A 135 -1.58 9.27 1.52
C VAL A 135 -1.67 10.21 2.70
N ARG A 136 -1.80 11.51 2.42
CA ARG A 136 -2.02 12.54 3.43
C ARG A 136 -3.42 13.12 3.23
N TRP A 137 -4.23 13.07 4.27
CA TRP A 137 -5.54 13.67 4.29
C TRP A 137 -5.47 15.05 4.94
N GLU A 138 -6.03 16.03 4.25
CA GLU A 138 -6.15 17.42 4.67
C GLU A 138 -7.63 17.82 4.64
N THR A 139 -7.96 19.06 5.00
CA THR A 139 -9.36 19.52 5.00
C THR A 139 -9.98 19.61 3.61
N ASP A 140 -9.16 19.84 2.58
CA ASP A 140 -9.57 20.06 1.18
C ASP A 140 -9.60 18.80 0.32
N GLY A 141 -9.00 17.70 0.81
CA GLY A 141 -8.90 16.46 0.06
C GLY A 141 -7.71 15.61 0.52
N ILE A 142 -7.23 14.78 -0.41
CA ILE A 142 -6.10 13.90 -0.19
C ILE A 142 -4.95 14.21 -1.14
N TYR A 143 -3.75 14.03 -0.62
CA TYR A 143 -2.49 14.15 -1.34
C TYR A 143 -1.85 12.76 -1.38
N VAL A 144 -1.62 12.23 -2.58
CA VAL A 144 -1.15 10.87 -2.78
C VAL A 144 0.19 10.88 -3.51
N ASP A 145 1.22 10.38 -2.84
CA ASP A 145 2.54 10.11 -3.41
C ASP A 145 2.69 8.61 -3.64
N THR A 146 3.12 8.19 -4.84
CA THR A 146 3.33 6.78 -5.14
C THR A 146 4.58 6.54 -5.96
N SER A 147 5.16 5.36 -5.76
CA SER A 147 6.17 4.77 -6.61
C SER A 147 5.83 3.28 -6.69
N LEU A 148 5.00 2.91 -7.65
CA LEU A 148 4.55 1.52 -7.83
C LEU A 148 5.19 0.95 -9.09
N ASN A 149 6.01 -0.09 -8.91
CA ASN A 149 6.66 -0.81 -10.00
C ASN A 149 6.03 -2.19 -10.12
N LEU A 150 5.16 -2.39 -11.11
CA LEU A 150 4.55 -3.69 -11.40
C LEU A 150 5.46 -4.49 -12.33
N HIS A 151 5.75 -5.74 -11.95
CA HIS A 151 6.71 -6.61 -12.62
C HIS A 151 6.06 -7.64 -13.57
N ASP A 152 4.75 -7.55 -13.77
CA ASP A 152 4.00 -8.31 -14.78
C ASP A 152 3.07 -7.38 -15.58
N PRO A 153 3.42 -7.04 -16.84
CA PRO A 153 2.59 -6.23 -17.70
C PRO A 153 1.18 -6.80 -17.98
N LYS A 154 0.98 -8.12 -17.89
CA LYS A 154 -0.34 -8.74 -18.12
C LYS A 154 -1.35 -8.37 -17.04
N LEU A 155 -0.86 -8.06 -15.83
CA LEU A 155 -1.69 -7.66 -14.70
C LEU A 155 -1.96 -6.15 -14.65
N LYS A 156 -1.41 -5.36 -15.59
CA LYS A 156 -1.47 -3.90 -15.57
C LYS A 156 -2.90 -3.36 -15.42
N THR A 157 -3.85 -3.89 -16.18
CA THR A 157 -5.26 -3.46 -16.12
C THR A 157 -5.86 -3.71 -14.74
N ALA A 158 -5.71 -4.93 -14.22
CA ALA A 158 -6.26 -5.31 -12.91
C ALA A 158 -5.60 -4.52 -11.76
N PHE A 159 -4.28 -4.36 -11.82
CA PHE A 159 -3.53 -3.58 -10.84
C PHE A 159 -3.92 -2.09 -10.86
N THR A 160 -4.09 -1.50 -12.05
CA THR A 160 -4.57 -0.12 -12.20
C THR A 160 -5.93 0.07 -11.55
N THR A 161 -6.86 -0.87 -11.78
CA THR A 161 -8.18 -0.84 -11.13
C THR A 161 -8.07 -0.97 -9.60
N ALA A 162 -7.20 -1.84 -9.09
CA ALA A 162 -6.98 -2.01 -7.65
C ALA A 162 -6.44 -0.73 -7.00
N VAL A 163 -5.45 -0.08 -7.61
CA VAL A 163 -4.88 1.20 -7.16
C VAL A 163 -5.92 2.31 -7.23
N ASN A 164 -6.70 2.41 -8.33
CA ASN A 164 -7.75 3.41 -8.45
C ASN A 164 -8.82 3.24 -7.36
N ASN A 165 -9.23 2.00 -7.06
CA ASN A 165 -10.16 1.73 -5.97
C ASN A 165 -9.59 2.14 -4.61
N MET A 166 -8.30 1.92 -4.36
CA MET A 166 -7.62 2.39 -3.16
C MET A 166 -7.66 3.93 -3.07
N VAL A 167 -7.39 4.67 -4.16
CA VAL A 167 -7.48 6.15 -4.18
C VAL A 167 -8.92 6.62 -3.96
N ASN A 168 -9.90 5.97 -4.59
CA ASN A 168 -11.33 6.30 -4.42
C ASN A 168 -11.83 6.08 -2.99
N LEU A 169 -11.35 5.01 -2.33
CA LEU A 169 -11.64 4.77 -0.91
C LEU A 169 -11.00 5.84 -0.03
N ALA A 170 -9.75 6.23 -0.32
CA ALA A 170 -9.06 7.28 0.41
C ALA A 170 -9.79 8.63 0.32
N GLN A 171 -10.29 9.03 -0.86
CA GLN A 171 -11.02 10.30 -1.04
C GLN A 171 -12.28 10.39 -0.16
N ALA A 172 -12.85 9.26 0.25
CA ALA A 172 -14.07 9.18 1.06
C ALA A 172 -13.83 9.10 2.57
N ILE A 173 -12.58 9.25 3.00
CA ILE A 173 -12.21 9.34 4.41
C ILE A 173 -12.05 10.83 4.76
N TYR A 174 -12.83 11.31 5.73
CA TYR A 174 -12.87 12.72 6.16
C TYR A 174 -12.22 12.90 7.53
N ARG A 175 -10.90 12.68 7.59
CA ARG A 175 -10.07 12.90 8.80
C ARG A 175 -8.72 13.44 8.39
N GLN A 176 -8.04 14.19 9.23
CA GLN A 176 -6.66 14.62 8.95
C GLN A 176 -5.67 13.53 9.39
N GLY A 177 -4.63 13.29 8.61
CA GLY A 177 -3.59 12.33 8.99
C GLY A 177 -2.75 11.88 7.82
N ILE A 178 -1.79 11.00 8.11
CA ILE A 178 -0.91 10.41 7.11
C ILE A 178 -0.91 8.89 7.22
N PHE A 179 -0.89 8.22 6.07
CA PHE A 179 -0.74 6.78 5.95
C PHE A 179 0.40 6.50 4.98
N LYS A 180 1.32 5.61 5.36
CA LYS A 180 2.44 5.20 4.52
C LYS A 180 2.43 3.69 4.39
N SER A 181 2.79 3.20 3.21
CA SER A 181 2.97 1.77 2.97
C SER A 181 4.12 1.49 2.01
N CYS A 182 4.88 0.46 2.35
CA CYS A 182 5.95 -0.11 1.54
C CYS A 182 5.53 -1.48 1.00
N LEU A 183 5.96 -1.79 -0.21
CA LEU A 183 5.76 -3.05 -0.90
C LEU A 183 7.14 -3.59 -1.29
N PHE A 184 7.57 -4.68 -0.65
CA PHE A 184 8.89 -5.28 -0.86
C PHE A 184 8.77 -6.62 -1.55
N ASN A 185 9.79 -7.00 -2.31
CA ASN A 185 9.98 -8.39 -2.70
C ASN A 185 10.45 -9.22 -1.49
N ALA A 186 9.61 -10.12 -1.00
CA ALA A 186 9.90 -11.02 0.12
C ALA A 186 11.19 -11.80 -0.09
N ARG A 187 11.50 -12.15 -1.34
CA ARG A 187 12.68 -12.94 -1.71
C ARG A 187 14.00 -12.21 -1.49
N ASP A 188 13.98 -10.89 -1.46
CA ASP A 188 15.16 -10.05 -1.22
C ASP A 188 15.30 -9.67 0.26
N THR A 189 14.41 -10.19 1.13
CA THR A 189 14.49 -9.98 2.58
C THR A 189 15.71 -10.68 3.15
N LEU A 190 16.51 -9.96 3.93
CA LEU A 190 17.60 -10.56 4.70
C LEU A 190 17.05 -11.09 6.02
N HIS A 191 17.44 -12.30 6.38
CA HIS A 191 17.05 -12.96 7.62
C HIS A 191 18.30 -13.21 8.47
N ILE A 192 18.29 -12.71 9.70
CA ILE A 192 19.35 -12.93 10.68
C ILE A 192 18.71 -13.56 11.90
N GLU A 193 19.22 -14.72 12.30
CA GLU A 193 18.69 -15.51 13.40
C GLU A 193 19.66 -15.50 14.59
N ARG A 194 19.11 -15.69 15.78
CA ARG A 194 19.86 -15.89 17.03
C ARG A 194 19.20 -17.00 17.83
N ASP A 195 20.01 -17.71 18.63
CA ASP A 195 19.50 -18.84 19.42
C ASP A 195 18.63 -18.36 20.59
N GLU A 196 19.05 -17.28 21.25
CA GLU A 196 18.35 -16.72 22.42
C GLU A 196 18.07 -15.21 22.31
N PRO A 197 16.95 -14.70 22.87
CA PRO A 197 16.56 -13.29 22.77
C PRO A 197 17.55 -12.27 23.36
N GLU A 198 18.47 -12.70 24.20
CA GLU A 198 19.46 -11.83 24.84
C GLU A 198 20.74 -11.67 23.99
N GLN A 199 20.93 -12.53 22.98
CA GLN A 199 22.09 -12.48 22.09
C GLN A 199 21.95 -11.36 21.05
N PRO A 200 23.04 -10.71 20.62
CA PRO A 200 22.97 -9.78 19.51
C PRO A 200 22.66 -10.51 18.19
N PHE A 201 22.05 -9.80 17.24
CA PHE A 201 21.92 -10.29 15.87
C PHE A 201 23.27 -10.15 15.16
N ILE A 202 23.83 -11.24 14.64
CA ILE A 202 25.14 -11.21 13.97
C ILE A 202 24.93 -11.43 12.47
N ALA A 203 25.17 -10.38 11.68
CA ALA A 203 25.13 -10.50 10.22
C ALA A 203 26.35 -11.32 9.71
N PRO A 204 26.14 -12.31 8.83
CA PRO A 204 27.24 -13.02 8.18
C PRO A 204 28.15 -12.08 7.38
N PRO A 205 29.48 -12.28 7.35
CA PRO A 205 30.43 -11.38 6.68
C PRO A 205 30.16 -11.13 5.18
N GLU A 206 29.51 -12.08 4.50
CA GLU A 206 29.15 -12.05 3.09
C GLU A 206 27.77 -11.41 2.81
N MET A 207 26.96 -11.17 3.85
CA MET A 207 25.63 -10.59 3.70
C MET A 207 25.73 -9.14 3.21
N ARG A 208 24.92 -8.79 2.20
CA ARG A 208 24.89 -7.44 1.61
C ARG A 208 23.45 -7.00 1.38
N LEU A 209 23.19 -5.72 1.56
CA LEU A 209 21.91 -5.12 1.17
C LEU A 209 21.88 -4.97 -0.34
N PRO A 210 20.92 -5.58 -1.05
CA PRO A 210 20.83 -5.47 -2.49
C PRO A 210 20.43 -4.05 -2.91
N TYR A 211 21.04 -3.56 -3.98
CA TYR A 211 20.66 -2.30 -4.62
C TYR A 211 20.89 -2.38 -6.12
N GLN A 212 20.24 -1.46 -6.84
CA GLN A 212 20.42 -1.28 -8.28
C GLN A 212 21.13 0.04 -8.56
N VAL A 213 21.96 0.09 -9.58
CA VAL A 213 22.57 1.33 -10.07
C VAL A 213 21.87 1.72 -11.37
N SER A 214 21.43 2.97 -11.48
CA SER A 214 20.82 3.50 -12.70
C SER A 214 21.29 4.92 -12.93
N SER A 215 21.86 5.19 -14.10
CA SER A 215 22.12 6.54 -14.58
C SER A 215 20.79 7.16 -15.05
N ALA A 216 19.93 7.55 -14.12
CA ALA A 216 18.69 8.23 -14.47
C ALA A 216 19.01 9.66 -14.99
N PRO A 217 18.31 10.15 -16.03
CA PRO A 217 18.56 11.47 -16.60
C PRO A 217 18.34 12.61 -15.58
N GLU A 218 19.00 13.74 -15.82
CA GLU A 218 19.06 15.00 -15.03
C GLU A 218 17.72 15.75 -14.87
N VAL A 219 16.57 15.08 -14.84
CA VAL A 219 15.31 15.79 -14.58
C VAL A 219 15.19 16.00 -13.07
N GLU A 220 15.68 17.15 -12.63
CA GLU A 220 15.41 17.71 -11.31
C GLU A 220 13.90 17.75 -11.07
N ASP A 221 13.48 17.26 -9.90
CA ASP A 221 12.85 18.21 -9.01
C ASP A 221 13.66 18.22 -7.72
N ARG A 222 13.92 19.40 -7.17
CA ARG A 222 14.59 19.55 -5.87
C ARG A 222 13.59 19.18 -4.77
N SER A 223 13.12 17.93 -4.77
CA SER A 223 12.25 17.46 -3.70
C SER A 223 13.10 17.25 -2.45
N ARG A 224 12.93 18.18 -1.52
CA ARG A 224 13.45 18.22 -0.16
C ARG A 224 13.54 16.84 0.50
N VAL A 225 14.54 16.75 1.38
CA VAL A 225 14.71 15.70 2.41
C VAL A 225 13.36 15.34 3.03
N HIS A 226 13.03 14.05 3.09
CA HIS A 226 11.94 13.55 3.90
C HIS A 226 12.37 12.23 4.53
N SER A 227 12.62 12.25 5.85
CA SER A 227 12.62 11.04 6.67
C SER A 227 11.20 10.47 6.70
N TYR A 228 11.10 9.14 6.79
CA TYR A 228 9.84 8.40 6.71
C TYR A 228 8.82 8.76 7.80
N PHE A 229 9.21 9.50 8.85
CA PHE A 229 8.38 9.78 10.03
C PHE A 229 8.53 11.20 10.61
N GLU A 230 8.83 12.23 9.80
CA GLU A 230 8.94 13.60 10.33
C GLU A 230 7.61 14.25 10.81
N ASP A 231 6.47 13.58 10.66
CA ASP A 231 5.19 14.05 11.22
C ASP A 231 5.00 13.68 12.70
N GLY A 232 6.04 13.16 13.35
CA GLY A 232 6.06 12.76 14.76
C GLY A 232 6.38 11.27 14.93
N PRO A 233 6.71 10.83 16.17
CA PRO A 233 7.06 9.43 16.43
C PRO A 233 5.90 8.51 16.01
N ASP A 234 6.15 7.64 15.04
CA ASP A 234 5.18 6.62 14.66
C ASP A 234 5.08 5.61 15.82
N PRO A 235 3.89 5.44 16.42
CA PRO A 235 3.68 4.52 17.54
C PRO A 235 3.86 3.04 17.18
N GLU A 236 4.10 2.67 15.92
CA GLU A 236 4.53 1.32 15.53
C GLU A 236 6.04 1.11 15.54
N GLU A 237 6.82 2.21 15.61
CA GLU A 237 8.26 2.16 15.80
C GLU A 237 8.62 1.90 17.27
N PHE A 238 8.28 0.71 17.76
CA PHE A 238 8.79 0.24 19.06
C PHE A 238 10.29 -0.07 19.00
N LEU A 239 10.82 -0.27 17.79
CA LEU A 239 12.22 -0.53 17.57
C LEU A 239 12.97 0.80 17.40
N VAL A 240 13.70 1.22 18.43
CA VAL A 240 14.63 2.34 18.32
C VAL A 240 15.92 1.82 17.68
N LEU A 241 16.21 2.25 16.46
CA LEU A 241 17.45 1.86 15.81
C LEU A 241 18.67 2.52 16.50
N PRO A 242 19.80 1.82 16.59
CA PRO A 242 21.05 2.37 17.11
C PRO A 242 21.47 3.64 16.39
N GLN A 243 22.08 4.58 17.13
CA GLN A 243 22.57 5.84 16.56
C GLN A 243 23.51 5.62 15.37
N THR A 244 24.28 4.53 15.37
CA THR A 244 25.15 4.13 14.26
C THR A 244 24.35 3.91 12.97
N ILE A 245 23.24 3.16 13.03
CA ILE A 245 22.35 2.93 11.88
C ILE A 245 21.71 4.25 11.44
N ILE A 246 21.21 5.06 12.39
CA ILE A 246 20.61 6.37 12.09
C ILE A 246 21.58 7.29 11.37
N THR A 247 22.81 7.39 11.86
CA THR A 247 23.86 8.25 11.26
C THR A 247 24.20 7.79 9.84
N SER A 248 24.29 6.47 9.61
CA SER A 248 24.54 5.94 8.27
C SER A 248 23.37 6.19 7.31
N LEU A 249 22.11 6.12 7.79
CA LEU A 249 20.92 6.47 7.00
C LEU A 249 20.86 7.97 6.67
N GLU A 250 21.20 8.83 7.62
CA GLU A 250 21.33 10.28 7.40
C GLU A 250 22.42 10.60 6.37
N ALA A 251 23.58 9.94 6.47
CA ALA A 251 24.66 10.09 5.48
C ALA A 251 24.22 9.58 4.10
N LEU A 252 23.55 8.41 4.04
CA LEU A 252 23.00 7.85 2.79
C LEU A 252 22.01 8.83 2.12
N ASN A 253 21.24 9.62 2.89
CA ASN A 253 20.34 10.63 2.37
C ASN A 253 21.04 11.77 1.61
N THR A 254 22.32 12.04 1.88
CA THR A 254 23.13 13.01 1.13
C THR A 254 23.51 12.51 -0.27
N ILE A 255 23.45 11.19 -0.49
CA ILE A 255 23.71 10.55 -1.78
C ILE A 255 22.42 10.53 -2.61
N ARG A 256 22.54 10.80 -3.91
CA ARG A 256 21.40 10.78 -4.83
C ARG A 256 20.96 9.34 -5.09
N HIS A 257 19.92 8.92 -4.38
CA HIS A 257 19.35 7.59 -4.45
C HIS A 257 17.85 7.64 -4.14
N THR A 258 17.18 6.52 -4.38
CA THR A 258 15.77 6.29 -4.06
C THR A 258 15.70 4.94 -3.39
N GLY A 259 14.90 4.77 -2.35
CA GLY A 259 14.77 3.47 -1.76
C GLY A 259 14.10 3.48 -0.41
N MET A 260 13.99 2.28 0.15
CA MET A 260 13.36 2.06 1.44
C MET A 260 14.01 0.88 2.13
N ILE A 261 14.00 0.91 3.45
CA ILE A 261 14.48 -0.15 4.33
C ILE A 261 13.53 -0.28 5.52
N ILE A 262 13.22 -1.51 5.93
CA ILE A 262 12.48 -1.82 7.15
C ILE A 262 13.23 -2.91 7.91
N PHE A 263 13.42 -2.68 9.20
CA PHE A 263 13.87 -3.65 10.18
C PHE A 263 12.66 -4.17 10.95
N GLU A 264 12.50 -5.49 11.01
CA GLU A 264 11.51 -6.16 11.85
C GLU A 264 12.25 -7.09 12.82
N ALA A 265 12.38 -6.65 14.07
CA ALA A 265 13.04 -7.38 15.14
C ALA A 265 12.01 -8.19 15.95
N LEU A 266 12.10 -9.51 15.85
CA LEU A 266 11.37 -10.51 16.61
C LEU A 266 12.30 -11.16 17.64
N PRO A 267 11.78 -11.88 18.66
CA PRO A 267 12.60 -12.43 19.73
C PRO A 267 13.83 -13.22 19.27
N ARG A 268 13.75 -13.95 18.15
CA ARG A 268 14.86 -14.77 17.62
C ARG A 268 15.21 -14.49 16.16
N HIS A 269 14.49 -13.57 15.50
CA HIS A 269 14.67 -13.30 14.07
C HIS A 269 14.67 -11.80 13.84
N LEU A 270 15.62 -11.34 13.04
CA LEU A 270 15.61 -10.01 12.47
C LEU A 270 15.41 -10.15 10.97
N LYS A 271 14.39 -9.48 10.45
CA LYS A 271 14.17 -9.35 9.01
C LYS A 271 14.54 -7.95 8.58
N ILE A 272 15.28 -7.83 7.48
CA ILE A 272 15.61 -6.56 6.86
C ILE A 272 15.06 -6.57 5.44
N HIS A 273 13.99 -5.81 5.23
CA HIS A 273 13.42 -5.57 3.91
C HIS A 273 14.08 -4.34 3.33
N SER A 274 14.58 -4.42 2.10
CA SER A 274 15.18 -3.25 1.47
C SER A 274 14.95 -3.23 -0.03
N GLN A 275 14.81 -2.04 -0.57
CA GLN A 275 14.80 -1.79 -2.00
C GLN A 275 15.51 -0.48 -2.25
N TYR A 276 16.72 -0.53 -2.79
CA TYR A 276 17.52 0.65 -3.09
C TYR A 276 17.84 0.76 -4.58
N ARG A 277 17.82 2.00 -5.06
CA ARG A 277 18.32 2.37 -6.38
C ARG A 277 19.21 3.62 -6.25
N LEU A 278 20.49 3.43 -6.51
CA LEU A 278 21.46 4.51 -6.65
C LEU A 278 21.25 5.22 -7.98
N LEU A 279 21.19 6.55 -7.94
CA LEU A 279 21.01 7.40 -9.12
C LEU A 279 22.28 8.16 -9.52
N ASP A 280 23.32 8.10 -8.69
CA ASP A 280 24.62 8.70 -8.94
C ASP A 280 25.70 7.61 -8.88
N PRO A 281 26.07 7.03 -10.04
CA PRO A 281 27.07 5.98 -10.11
C PRO A 281 28.45 6.40 -9.58
N GLU A 282 28.81 7.68 -9.60
CA GLU A 282 30.10 8.15 -9.08
C GLU A 282 30.20 8.01 -7.56
N LYS A 283 29.05 7.90 -6.88
CA LYS A 283 28.93 7.71 -5.44
C LYS A 283 28.72 6.25 -5.02
N GLU A 284 28.88 5.28 -5.93
CA GLU A 284 28.59 3.87 -5.64
C GLU A 284 29.41 3.29 -4.49
N ASP A 285 30.71 3.59 -4.42
CA ASP A 285 31.55 3.11 -3.33
C ASP A 285 31.12 3.68 -1.97
N GLU A 286 30.80 4.97 -1.93
CA GLU A 286 30.28 5.63 -0.72
C GLU A 286 28.91 5.06 -0.33
N PHE A 287 28.02 4.86 -1.30
CA PHE A 287 26.69 4.28 -1.09
C PHE A 287 26.78 2.87 -0.53
N ARG A 288 27.60 2.01 -1.13
CA ARG A 288 27.87 0.65 -0.66
C ARG A 288 28.43 0.67 0.76
N GLN A 289 29.38 1.56 1.05
CA GLN A 289 29.94 1.69 2.40
C GLN A 289 28.86 2.02 3.43
N ARG A 290 27.92 2.94 3.13
CA ARG A 290 26.82 3.25 4.07
C ARG A 290 25.90 2.06 4.31
N LEU A 291 25.60 1.26 3.29
CA LEU A 291 24.82 0.03 3.45
C LEU A 291 25.57 -1.02 4.28
N ASP A 292 26.89 -1.16 4.07
CA ASP A 292 27.73 -2.08 4.84
C ASP A 292 27.84 -1.64 6.31
N GLU A 293 27.94 -0.32 6.58
CA GLU A 293 27.92 0.25 7.95
C GLU A 293 26.59 -0.03 8.66
N ILE A 294 25.46 0.05 7.95
CA ILE A 294 24.14 -0.29 8.49
C ILE A 294 24.10 -1.77 8.90
N LEU A 295 24.55 -2.69 8.02
CA LEU A 295 24.58 -4.12 8.33
C LEU A 295 25.54 -4.47 9.46
N ALA A 296 26.71 -3.83 9.51
CA ALA A 296 27.70 -4.06 10.56
C ALA A 296 27.21 -3.60 11.95
N ALA A 297 26.25 -2.67 12.01
CA ALA A 297 25.68 -2.17 13.25
C ALA A 297 24.38 -2.90 13.68
N VAL A 298 23.97 -3.95 12.96
CA VAL A 298 22.78 -4.74 13.29
C VAL A 298 22.89 -5.43 14.66
N ASP A 299 24.11 -5.76 15.10
CA ASP A 299 24.40 -6.33 16.41
C ASP A 299 24.05 -5.40 17.58
N GLN A 300 23.97 -4.09 17.32
CA GLN A 300 23.59 -3.07 18.29
C GLN A 300 22.06 -2.93 18.43
N ILE A 301 21.26 -3.54 17.55
CA ILE A 301 19.80 -3.44 17.61
C ILE A 301 19.31 -4.11 18.90
N SER A 302 18.74 -3.28 19.78
CA SER A 302 18.13 -3.72 21.03
C SER A 302 16.62 -3.42 21.01
N GLY A 303 15.82 -4.37 21.50
CA GLY A 303 14.36 -4.24 21.51
C GLY A 303 13.71 -5.04 20.38
N LEU A 304 12.38 -4.99 20.36
CA LEU A 304 11.53 -5.70 19.42
C LEU A 304 10.57 -4.72 18.76
N GLY A 305 10.13 -5.05 17.55
CA GLY A 305 9.20 -4.22 16.79
C GLY A 305 9.70 -3.96 15.39
N VAL A 306 9.15 -2.92 14.77
CA VAL A 306 9.43 -2.55 13.38
C VAL A 306 9.99 -1.14 13.35
N SER A 307 10.97 -0.85 12.49
CA SER A 307 11.35 0.53 12.17
C SER A 307 11.76 0.63 10.71
N GLY A 308 11.50 1.77 10.08
CA GLY A 308 11.70 1.92 8.64
C GLY A 308 12.11 3.31 8.17
N PHE A 309 12.73 3.35 7.01
CA PHE A 309 13.12 4.57 6.31
C PHE A 309 12.74 4.45 4.83
N MET A 310 12.28 5.54 4.23
CA MET A 310 11.89 5.61 2.82
C MET A 310 12.28 6.97 2.25
N LYS A 311 12.94 6.94 1.10
CA LYS A 311 13.23 8.08 0.24
C LYS A 311 12.60 7.83 -1.13
N MET A 312 11.49 8.50 -1.39
CA MET A 312 10.76 8.35 -2.65
C MET A 312 11.54 8.97 -3.82
N PRO A 313 11.47 8.35 -5.02
CA PRO A 313 12.29 8.74 -6.17
C PRO A 313 11.97 10.13 -6.72
N TYR A 314 10.69 10.51 -6.70
CA TYR A 314 10.17 11.79 -7.18
C TYR A 314 8.90 12.09 -6.40
N LYS A 315 8.68 13.36 -6.05
CA LYS A 315 7.44 13.82 -5.42
C LYS A 315 6.44 14.23 -6.49
N ASP A 316 5.78 13.25 -7.13
CA ASP A 316 4.63 13.48 -8.01
C ASP A 316 3.32 13.42 -7.19
N THR A 317 3.18 14.36 -6.25
CA THR A 317 2.03 14.38 -5.35
C THR A 317 0.77 14.67 -6.16
N ARG A 318 -0.14 13.71 -6.20
CA ARG A 318 -1.46 13.86 -6.83
C ARG A 318 -2.48 14.32 -5.80
N PHE A 319 -3.15 15.42 -6.10
CA PHE A 319 -4.25 15.93 -5.28
C PHE A 319 -5.59 15.38 -5.79
N PHE A 320 -6.45 14.97 -4.86
CA PHE A 320 -7.83 14.59 -5.14
C PHE A 320 -8.77 15.21 -4.09
N PRO A 321 -9.85 15.89 -4.49
CA PRO A 321 -10.83 16.42 -3.55
C PRO A 321 -11.56 15.28 -2.83
N HIS A 322 -12.13 15.58 -1.66
CA HIS A 322 -12.99 14.63 -0.98
C HIS A 322 -14.25 14.30 -1.78
N ILE A 323 -14.69 13.05 -1.70
CA ILE A 323 -15.95 12.57 -2.28
C ILE A 323 -16.71 11.76 -1.25
N GLU A 324 -18.04 11.90 -1.16
CA GLU A 324 -18.84 11.00 -0.32
C GLU A 324 -18.94 9.61 -0.96
N ARG A 325 -19.16 9.60 -2.27
CA ARG A 325 -19.28 8.40 -3.09
C ARG A 325 -18.94 8.69 -4.56
N LEU A 326 -18.51 7.64 -5.26
CA LEU A 326 -18.38 7.67 -6.71
C LEU A 326 -19.73 7.92 -7.38
N ALA A 327 -19.68 8.59 -8.53
CA ALA A 327 -20.85 8.83 -9.36
C ALA A 327 -21.48 7.51 -9.85
N GLU A 328 -22.78 7.56 -10.10
CA GLU A 328 -23.50 6.41 -10.66
C GLU A 328 -22.96 6.07 -12.06
N ARG A 329 -22.72 4.79 -12.29
CA ARG A 329 -22.31 4.23 -13.59
C ARG A 329 -23.11 2.95 -13.78
N TYR A 330 -24.04 2.98 -14.73
CA TYR A 330 -24.90 1.84 -15.05
C TYR A 330 -24.51 1.21 -16.38
N TYR A 331 -24.79 -0.09 -16.50
CA TYR A 331 -24.76 -0.79 -17.78
C TYR A 331 -25.75 -0.15 -18.75
N PRO A 332 -25.41 0.03 -20.04
CA PRO A 332 -26.27 0.70 -21.00
C PRO A 332 -27.60 -0.03 -21.18
N ARG A 333 -28.65 0.75 -21.44
CA ARG A 333 -30.01 0.24 -21.61
C ARG A 333 -30.15 -0.68 -22.83
N ASN A 334 -29.36 -0.44 -23.88
CA ASN A 334 -29.35 -1.25 -25.09
C ASN A 334 -27.91 -1.55 -25.54
N PRO A 335 -27.28 -2.60 -25.00
CA PRO A 335 -25.86 -2.87 -25.25
C PRO A 335 -25.54 -3.22 -26.72
N ARG A 336 -26.55 -3.59 -27.51
CA ARG A 336 -26.38 -3.91 -28.94
C ARG A 336 -26.23 -2.65 -29.82
N GLN A 337 -26.70 -1.49 -29.35
CA GLN A 337 -26.49 -0.24 -30.09
C GLN A 337 -25.04 0.23 -29.96
N ASP A 338 -24.46 0.13 -28.77
CA ASP A 338 -23.08 0.56 -28.49
C ASP A 338 -22.03 -0.26 -29.28
N THR A 339 -22.31 -1.53 -29.57
CA THR A 339 -21.45 -2.37 -30.41
C THR A 339 -21.52 -2.04 -31.90
N THR A 340 -22.53 -1.29 -32.35
CA THR A 340 -22.73 -0.94 -33.77
C THR A 340 -22.05 0.38 -34.14
N GLU A 341 -21.90 1.32 -33.20
CA GLU A 341 -21.20 2.60 -33.42
C GLU A 341 -19.67 2.49 -33.37
N THR A 342 -19.13 1.40 -32.83
CA THR A 342 -17.68 1.18 -32.71
C THR A 342 -17.09 0.36 -33.87
N ARG A 343 -17.83 0.20 -34.98
CA ARG A 343 -17.44 -0.66 -36.11
C ARG A 343 -17.12 0.10 -37.39
#